data_AF-A0A4Q4D8N9-F1
#
_entry.id   AF-A0A4Q4D8N9-F1
#
_cell.length_a   1.000
_cell.length_b   1.000
_cell.length_c   1.000
_cell.angle_alpha   90.00
_cell.angle_beta   90.00
_cell.angle_gamma   90.00
#
_symmetry.space_group_name_H-M   'P 1'
#
loop_
_entity.id
_entity.type
_entity.pdbx_description
1 polymer ?
#
loop_
_entity_poly.entity_id
_entity_poly.type
_entity_poly.pdbx_seq_one_letter_code
_entity_poly.pdbx_strand_id
1 'polypeptide(L)'
;MRSTRTSGRRIGVVAVLVGLSAGVMAPASAAPAAADPTVSTASDGTVTYRDAELLDEPTTTVEGLLRTVVQEGEHGESRETTVITTDDGTVVPVALDDRVDRTEAPVVARLVDGSDLDAALDGRWADPVDVASARVEPAVAAAAVAPAPQRAYVAVVANSGNSDLDADATLEARVDPALQWWETEADEAITSFDRAGGTRRYTSSISDTTLRCGLGNPGPLWTEAAQQFPGVNFNVAGNHLVVIVSSTCAASGLGIGTMGTSISDGGLVTVKQGADTFMATLDHELGHNFGLDHASFCDPGPTS
;
A
#
# COMPACT_ATOMS: atom_id res chain seq x y z
N MET A 1 -34.85 -8.19 75.51
CA MET A 1 -34.27 -9.09 76.55
C MET A 1 -32.90 -9.52 76.04
N ARG A 2 -31.77 -9.38 76.77
CA ARG A 2 -31.22 -10.32 77.79
C ARG A 2 -31.20 -11.78 77.27
N SER A 3 -30.19 -12.65 77.42
CA SER A 3 -28.91 -12.68 78.18
C SER A 3 -28.15 -14.00 77.84
N THR A 4 -26.84 -14.28 78.02
CA THR A 4 -25.59 -13.52 78.31
C THR A 4 -24.34 -14.45 78.19
N ARG A 5 -23.13 -13.87 78.12
CA ARG A 5 -21.83 -14.37 78.69
C ARG A 5 -20.97 -15.49 78.03
N THR A 6 -19.84 -15.05 77.47
CA THR A 6 -18.43 -15.37 77.84
C THR A 6 -17.94 -16.82 78.07
N SER A 7 -16.97 -17.22 77.24
CA SER A 7 -15.68 -17.88 77.60
C SER A 7 -14.77 -17.79 76.34
N GLY A 8 -13.44 -17.78 76.34
CA GLY A 8 -12.46 -17.86 77.44
C GLY A 8 -11.09 -18.33 76.92
N ARG A 9 -10.30 -17.40 76.36
CA ARG A 9 -8.82 -17.36 76.32
C ARG A 9 -8.04 -18.68 76.06
N ARG A 10 -7.32 -18.75 74.93
CA ARG A 10 -5.90 -19.17 74.86
C ARG A 10 -5.25 -18.75 73.54
N ILE A 11 -4.23 -17.89 73.64
CA ILE A 11 -3.36 -17.50 72.53
C ILE A 11 -2.24 -18.53 72.45
N GLY A 12 -2.09 -19.19 71.31
CA GLY A 12 -0.91 -20.00 70.98
C GLY A 12 -0.09 -19.27 69.93
N VAL A 13 1.06 -18.71 70.32
CA VAL A 13 2.00 -18.10 69.36
C VAL A 13 2.83 -19.23 68.73
N VAL A 14 2.59 -19.52 67.46
CA VAL A 14 3.48 -20.36 66.66
C VAL A 14 4.57 -19.47 66.08
N ALA A 15 5.79 -19.59 66.61
CA ALA A 15 6.95 -18.91 66.05
C ALA A 15 7.41 -19.64 64.78
N VAL A 16 7.09 -19.07 63.61
CA VAL A 16 7.63 -19.54 62.34
C VAL A 16 9.03 -18.92 62.13
N LEU A 17 10.06 -19.75 62.25
CA LEU A 17 11.43 -19.39 61.86
C LEU A 17 11.53 -19.33 60.34
N VAL A 18 11.41 -18.14 59.76
CA VAL A 18 11.73 -17.89 58.36
C VAL A 18 13.25 -17.79 58.22
N GLY A 19 13.87 -18.82 57.67
CA GLY A 19 15.30 -18.77 57.30
C GLY A 19 15.50 -17.84 56.11
N LEU A 20 16.20 -16.71 56.32
CA LEU A 20 16.69 -15.91 55.19
C LEU A 20 17.80 -16.66 54.46
N SER A 21 17.43 -17.33 53.37
CA SER A 21 18.38 -17.75 52.35
C SER A 21 18.83 -16.51 51.58
N ALA A 22 20.06 -16.04 51.84
CA ALA A 22 20.67 -14.97 51.06
C ALA A 22 21.04 -15.47 49.66
N GLY A 23 20.04 -15.57 48.78
CA GLY A 23 20.24 -15.87 47.38
C GLY A 23 20.97 -14.71 46.71
N VAL A 24 22.17 -14.97 46.21
CA VAL A 24 22.87 -14.04 45.32
C VAL A 24 22.07 -13.96 44.04
N MET A 25 21.26 -12.91 43.88
CA MET A 25 20.66 -12.59 42.59
C MET A 25 21.80 -12.18 41.67
N ALA A 26 22.18 -13.09 40.76
CA ALA A 26 22.94 -12.70 39.58
C ALA A 26 22.13 -11.62 38.84
N PRO A 27 22.76 -10.53 38.35
CA PRO A 27 22.04 -9.58 37.51
C PRO A 27 21.49 -10.35 36.31
N ALA A 28 20.19 -10.22 36.06
CA ALA A 28 19.60 -10.70 34.83
C ALA A 28 20.32 -9.96 33.69
N SER A 29 21.14 -10.69 32.93
CA SER A 29 21.68 -10.18 31.68
C SER A 29 20.49 -9.77 30.82
N ALA A 30 20.42 -8.49 30.47
CA ALA A 30 19.43 -8.01 29.51
C ALA A 30 19.49 -8.90 28.27
N ALA A 31 18.33 -9.24 27.71
CA ALA A 31 18.29 -9.84 26.39
C ALA A 31 19.10 -8.94 25.45
N PRO A 32 19.88 -9.51 24.50
CA PRO A 32 20.48 -8.68 23.46
C PRO A 32 19.36 -7.85 22.81
N ALA A 33 19.64 -6.58 22.54
CA ALA A 33 18.70 -5.75 21.81
C ALA A 33 18.42 -6.40 20.45
N ALA A 34 17.19 -6.23 19.95
CA ALA A 34 16.81 -6.70 18.64
C ALA A 34 17.81 -6.19 17.59
N ALA A 35 18.17 -7.05 16.63
CA ALA A 35 19.16 -6.71 15.63
C ALA A 35 18.50 -5.92 14.49
N ASP A 36 18.68 -4.60 14.48
CA ASP A 36 18.14 -3.71 13.44
C ASP A 36 18.36 -4.29 12.02
N PRO A 37 17.37 -4.25 11.12
CA PRO A 37 17.53 -4.73 9.76
C PRO A 37 18.71 -4.07 9.04
N THR A 38 19.40 -4.87 8.26
CA THR A 38 20.59 -4.45 7.50
C THR A 38 20.21 -4.11 6.07
N VAL A 39 20.54 -2.89 5.65
CA VAL A 39 20.37 -2.41 4.27
C VAL A 39 21.75 -2.10 3.70
N SER A 40 22.01 -2.57 2.49
CA SER A 40 23.28 -2.36 1.79
C SER A 40 23.05 -2.15 0.30
N THR A 41 23.76 -1.19 -0.29
CA THR A 41 23.67 -0.86 -1.71
C THR A 41 24.98 -1.23 -2.40
N ALA A 42 24.90 -2.06 -3.43
CA ALA A 42 26.05 -2.45 -4.25
C ALA A 42 26.42 -1.33 -5.24
N SER A 43 27.61 -1.42 -5.84
CA SER A 43 28.13 -0.41 -6.77
C SER A 43 27.35 -0.29 -8.09
N ASP A 44 26.51 -1.27 -8.40
CA ASP A 44 25.57 -1.27 -9.54
C ASP A 44 24.20 -0.65 -9.18
N GLY A 45 23.99 -0.24 -7.93
CA GLY A 45 22.74 0.33 -7.43
C GLY A 45 21.75 -0.68 -6.87
N THR A 46 22.04 -1.99 -6.92
CA THR A 46 21.22 -3.03 -6.29
C THR A 46 21.17 -2.82 -4.78
N VAL A 47 19.98 -2.81 -4.20
CA VAL A 47 19.78 -2.75 -2.74
C VAL A 47 19.50 -4.16 -2.22
N THR A 48 20.18 -4.56 -1.14
CA THR A 48 19.92 -5.79 -0.40
C THR A 48 19.48 -5.44 1.02
N TYR A 49 18.28 -5.86 1.36
CA TYR A 49 17.68 -5.80 2.69
C TYR A 49 17.72 -7.18 3.35
N ARG A 50 18.06 -7.25 4.64
CA ARG A 50 17.98 -8.46 5.47
C ARG A 50 17.62 -8.12 6.91
N ASP A 51 16.52 -8.69 7.38
CA ASP A 51 16.19 -8.73 8.81
C ASP A 51 16.76 -10.01 9.42
N ALA A 52 17.69 -9.87 10.36
CA ALA A 52 18.36 -11.02 10.97
C ALA A 52 17.47 -11.84 11.91
N GLU A 53 16.39 -11.27 12.42
CA GLU A 53 15.45 -11.94 13.34
C GLU A 53 14.49 -12.86 12.57
N LEU A 54 14.22 -12.53 11.31
CA LEU A 54 13.28 -13.23 10.43
C LEU A 54 13.94 -14.23 9.45
N LEU A 55 15.28 -14.31 9.38
CA LEU A 55 15.98 -15.16 8.38
C LEU A 55 15.69 -16.67 8.53
N ASP A 56 15.45 -17.12 9.77
CA ASP A 56 15.21 -18.53 10.14
C ASP A 56 13.71 -18.90 10.15
N GLU A 57 12.81 -17.93 10.01
CA GLU A 57 11.37 -18.16 9.88
C GLU A 57 11.02 -18.81 8.52
N PRO A 58 9.89 -19.53 8.42
CA PRO A 58 9.40 -20.02 7.13
C PRO A 58 9.04 -18.83 6.22
N THR A 59 9.39 -18.93 4.94
CA THR A 59 9.18 -17.84 3.97
C THR A 59 8.82 -18.35 2.58
N THR A 60 7.95 -17.62 1.90
CA THR A 60 7.68 -17.75 0.48
C THR A 60 8.42 -16.67 -0.30
N THR A 61 8.96 -17.02 -1.47
CA THR A 61 9.59 -16.07 -2.38
C THR A 61 8.51 -15.42 -3.26
N VAL A 62 8.48 -14.09 -3.28
CA VAL A 62 7.61 -13.29 -4.15
C VAL A 62 8.50 -12.43 -5.06
N GLU A 63 8.16 -12.41 -6.36
CA GLU A 63 8.85 -11.66 -7.40
C GLU A 63 7.87 -10.66 -8.04
N GLY A 64 8.34 -9.46 -8.34
CA GLY A 64 7.50 -8.42 -8.94
C GLY A 64 8.18 -7.06 -9.01
N LEU A 65 7.37 -6.00 -9.05
CA LEU A 65 7.82 -4.61 -9.01
C LEU A 65 7.54 -4.01 -7.63
N LEU A 66 8.55 -3.45 -6.99
CA LEU A 66 8.42 -2.69 -5.75
C LEU A 66 7.83 -1.31 -6.08
N ARG A 67 6.72 -0.98 -5.45
CA ARG A 67 5.97 0.27 -5.69
C ARG A 67 5.63 0.95 -4.37
N THR A 68 5.69 2.28 -4.35
CA THR A 68 5.02 3.08 -3.33
C THR A 68 3.57 3.33 -3.76
N VAL A 69 2.63 3.11 -2.85
CA VAL A 69 1.22 3.49 -3.00
C VAL A 69 0.97 4.74 -2.17
N VAL A 70 0.45 5.79 -2.79
CA VAL A 70 0.10 7.06 -2.14
C VAL A 70 -1.41 7.12 -1.95
N GLN A 71 -1.84 7.11 -0.69
CA GLN A 71 -3.23 7.30 -0.28
C GLN A 71 -3.47 8.77 0.11
N GLU A 72 -4.44 9.41 -0.54
CA GLU A 72 -4.91 10.73 -0.14
C GLU A 72 -5.78 10.66 1.13
N GLY A 73 -5.38 11.40 2.16
CA GLY A 73 -6.17 11.65 3.35
C GLY A 73 -7.11 12.86 3.20
N GLU A 74 -7.74 13.25 4.30
CA GLU A 74 -8.41 14.56 4.36
C GLU A 74 -7.36 15.66 4.66
N HIS A 75 -7.65 16.89 4.24
CA HIS A 75 -6.83 18.08 4.55
C HIS A 75 -5.36 18.08 4.07
N GLY A 76 -4.97 17.19 3.15
CA GLY A 76 -3.61 17.12 2.59
C GLY A 76 -2.63 16.31 3.44
N GLU A 77 -3.13 15.47 4.35
CA GLU A 77 -2.33 14.36 4.87
C GLU A 77 -2.24 13.27 3.79
N SER A 78 -1.04 12.77 3.50
CA SER A 78 -0.83 11.59 2.64
C SER A 78 -0.34 10.41 3.48
N ARG A 79 -0.68 9.19 3.04
CA ARG A 79 -0.10 7.97 3.59
C ARG A 79 0.53 7.15 2.49
N GLU A 80 1.81 6.87 2.65
CA GLU A 80 2.52 5.94 1.79
C GLU A 80 2.45 4.50 2.32
N THR A 81 2.48 3.53 1.41
CA THR A 81 2.59 2.10 1.73
C THR A 81 3.40 1.40 0.65
N THR A 82 4.42 0.66 1.04
CA THR A 82 5.23 -0.13 0.11
C THR A 82 4.50 -1.43 -0.24
N VAL A 83 4.42 -1.73 -1.53
CA VAL A 83 3.81 -2.96 -2.06
C VAL A 83 4.73 -3.62 -3.09
N ILE A 84 4.57 -4.93 -3.26
CA ILE A 84 5.08 -5.66 -4.43
C ILE A 84 3.88 -5.94 -5.34
N THR A 85 3.93 -5.47 -6.58
CA THR A 85 2.97 -5.91 -7.62
C THR A 85 3.59 -7.03 -8.44
N THR A 86 2.96 -8.20 -8.44
CA THR A 86 3.37 -9.38 -9.21
C THR A 86 2.96 -9.25 -10.68
N ASP A 87 3.51 -10.09 -11.57
CA ASP A 87 3.20 -10.06 -13.01
C ASP A 87 1.75 -10.41 -13.37
N ASP A 88 1.01 -11.09 -12.49
CA ASP A 88 -0.43 -11.36 -12.64
C ASP A 88 -1.33 -10.23 -12.09
N GLY A 89 -0.74 -9.14 -11.58
CA GLY A 89 -1.43 -7.97 -11.06
C GLY A 89 -1.85 -8.09 -9.59
N THR A 90 -1.42 -9.14 -8.88
CA THR A 90 -1.62 -9.26 -7.43
C THR A 90 -0.75 -8.22 -6.69
N VAL A 91 -1.33 -7.55 -5.70
CA VAL A 91 -0.66 -6.48 -4.95
C VAL A 91 -0.47 -6.92 -3.50
N VAL A 92 0.78 -7.16 -3.11
CA VAL A 92 1.16 -7.64 -1.79
C VAL A 92 1.72 -6.48 -0.96
N PRO A 93 1.04 -6.01 0.10
CA PRO A 93 1.61 -5.00 1.00
C PRO A 93 2.76 -5.60 1.80
N VAL A 94 3.86 -4.86 1.97
CA VAL A 94 5.06 -5.36 2.66
C VAL A 94 5.55 -4.40 3.73
N ALA A 95 5.91 -4.94 4.89
CA ALA A 95 6.61 -4.23 5.94
C ALA A 95 8.11 -4.19 5.60
N LEU A 96 8.46 -3.27 4.69
CA LEU A 96 9.83 -3.00 4.28
C LEU A 96 10.32 -1.69 4.93
N ASP A 97 11.58 -1.70 5.35
CA ASP A 97 12.23 -0.56 6.01
C ASP A 97 12.42 0.63 5.05
N ASP A 98 12.22 1.86 5.57
CA ASP A 98 12.25 3.12 4.82
C ASP A 98 13.61 3.45 4.17
N ARG A 99 14.69 2.80 4.62
CA ARG A 99 16.02 2.89 3.98
C ARG A 99 16.06 2.17 2.63
N VAL A 100 15.02 1.44 2.24
CA VAL A 100 14.83 0.86 0.89
C VAL A 100 13.96 1.79 0.03
N ASP A 101 14.41 3.04 -0.12
CA ASP A 101 13.78 4.08 -0.94
C ASP A 101 13.92 3.77 -2.46
N ARG A 102 12.96 3.00 -2.96
CA ARG A 102 12.84 2.53 -4.36
C ARG A 102 11.37 2.29 -4.74
N THR A 103 10.91 2.97 -5.78
CA THR A 103 9.68 2.65 -6.53
C THR A 103 10.01 2.32 -7.99
N GLU A 104 9.08 1.70 -8.73
CA GLU A 104 9.26 1.10 -10.07
C GLU A 104 10.53 0.22 -10.21
N ALA A 105 10.89 -0.49 -9.14
CA ALA A 105 12.14 -1.26 -9.07
C ALA A 105 11.87 -2.79 -9.02
N PRO A 106 12.47 -3.61 -9.90
CA PRO A 106 12.30 -5.07 -9.83
C PRO A 106 12.80 -5.64 -8.49
N VAL A 107 12.01 -6.49 -7.85
CA VAL A 107 12.30 -7.05 -6.53
C VAL A 107 12.08 -8.56 -6.47
N VAL A 108 13.00 -9.23 -5.79
CA VAL A 108 12.83 -10.61 -5.31
C VAL A 108 12.88 -10.55 -3.78
N ALA A 109 11.76 -10.85 -3.12
CA ALA A 109 11.61 -10.81 -1.68
C ALA A 109 11.30 -12.21 -1.11
N ARG A 110 11.84 -12.51 0.08
CA ARG A 110 11.41 -13.60 0.95
C ARG A 110 10.50 -12.98 2.00
N LEU A 111 9.21 -13.25 1.90
CA LEU A 111 8.18 -12.78 2.82
C LEU A 111 7.88 -13.87 3.84
N VAL A 112 7.65 -13.51 5.11
CA VAL A 112 7.38 -14.48 6.19
C VAL A 112 6.03 -15.16 5.94
N ASP A 113 6.01 -16.49 6.05
CA ASP A 113 4.79 -17.27 5.84
C ASP A 113 3.77 -17.03 6.96
N GLY A 114 2.53 -16.70 6.61
CA GLY A 114 1.48 -16.36 7.56
C GLY A 114 0.14 -16.05 6.90
N SER A 115 -0.89 -15.80 7.73
CA SER A 115 -2.26 -15.53 7.26
C SER A 115 -2.37 -14.33 6.33
N ASP A 116 -1.52 -13.32 6.53
CA ASP A 116 -1.50 -12.09 5.76
C ASP A 116 -0.83 -12.29 4.40
N LEU A 117 0.21 -13.13 4.32
CA LEU A 117 0.79 -13.52 3.04
C LEU A 117 -0.18 -14.39 2.22
N ASP A 118 -0.80 -15.39 2.85
CA ASP A 118 -1.85 -16.20 2.22
C ASP A 118 -3.01 -15.31 1.73
N ALA A 119 -3.39 -14.29 2.51
CA ALA A 119 -4.45 -13.37 2.13
C ALA A 119 -4.05 -12.45 0.97
N ALA A 120 -2.86 -11.86 1.01
CA ALA A 120 -2.37 -10.99 -0.05
C ALA A 120 -2.23 -11.74 -1.39
N LEU A 121 -1.69 -12.96 -1.37
CA LEU A 121 -1.54 -13.81 -2.57
C LEU A 121 -2.88 -14.32 -3.13
N ASP A 122 -3.90 -14.47 -2.28
CA ASP A 122 -5.29 -14.73 -2.72
C ASP A 122 -5.98 -13.46 -3.28
N GLY A 123 -5.33 -12.29 -3.32
CA GLY A 123 -5.95 -11.02 -3.67
C GLY A 123 -6.98 -10.55 -2.63
N ARG A 124 -6.84 -10.97 -1.37
CA ARG A 124 -7.67 -10.58 -0.22
C ARG A 124 -6.95 -9.51 0.61
N TRP A 125 -7.71 -8.82 1.46
CA TRP A 125 -7.12 -7.89 2.42
C TRP A 125 -6.14 -8.61 3.35
N ALA A 126 -5.02 -7.95 3.61
CA ALA A 126 -3.94 -8.35 4.50
C ALA A 126 -3.35 -7.10 5.15
N ASP A 127 -2.77 -7.25 6.35
CA ASP A 127 -1.81 -6.28 6.87
C ASP A 127 -0.47 -6.40 6.09
N PRO A 128 0.43 -5.40 6.16
CA PRO A 128 1.75 -5.49 5.51
C PRO A 128 2.55 -6.69 5.98
N VAL A 129 3.02 -7.51 5.05
CA VAL A 129 3.73 -8.77 5.34
C VAL A 129 5.19 -8.49 5.69
N ASP A 130 5.67 -9.10 6.77
CA ASP A 130 7.08 -9.01 7.19
C ASP A 130 8.05 -9.54 6.13
N VAL A 131 9.09 -8.76 5.85
CA VAL A 131 10.14 -9.11 4.89
C VAL A 131 11.34 -9.69 5.63
N ALA A 132 11.70 -10.95 5.38
CA ALA A 132 12.92 -11.53 5.94
C ALA A 132 14.18 -11.09 5.17
N SER A 133 14.07 -11.01 3.84
CA SER A 133 15.12 -10.45 2.98
C SER A 133 14.57 -10.02 1.64
N ALA A 134 15.07 -8.92 1.07
CA ALA A 134 14.76 -8.51 -0.29
C ALA A 134 16.04 -8.16 -1.06
N ARG A 135 16.03 -8.45 -2.36
CA ARG A 135 16.99 -7.91 -3.33
C ARG A 135 16.22 -7.09 -4.35
N VAL A 136 16.42 -5.78 -4.29
CA VAL A 136 15.81 -4.79 -5.16
C VAL A 136 16.87 -4.39 -6.19
N GLU A 137 16.59 -4.64 -7.46
CA GLU A 137 17.45 -4.17 -8.55
C GLU A 137 17.38 -2.65 -8.65
N PRO A 138 18.40 -1.97 -9.23
CA PRO A 138 18.23 -0.57 -9.59
C PRO A 138 17.00 -0.43 -10.50
N ALA A 139 16.12 0.53 -10.18
CA ALA A 139 15.11 0.99 -11.13
C ALA A 139 15.83 1.32 -12.45
N VAL A 140 15.25 0.91 -13.58
CA VAL A 140 15.90 1.10 -14.88
C VAL A 140 16.03 2.60 -15.11
N ALA A 141 17.25 3.12 -15.00
CA ALA A 141 17.49 4.56 -15.10
C ALA A 141 16.84 5.10 -16.37
N ALA A 142 15.95 6.09 -16.20
CA ALA A 142 15.19 6.65 -17.29
C ALA A 142 16.14 7.04 -18.43
N ALA A 143 16.12 6.25 -19.51
CA ALA A 143 16.65 6.70 -20.79
C ALA A 143 15.90 7.98 -21.16
N ALA A 144 16.53 8.85 -21.97
CA ALA A 144 15.84 10.04 -22.48
C ALA A 144 14.47 9.61 -23.04
N VAL A 145 13.39 10.05 -22.38
CA VAL A 145 12.06 9.46 -22.57
C VAL A 145 11.65 9.71 -24.01
N ALA A 146 11.67 8.66 -24.81
CA ALA A 146 11.15 8.73 -26.16
C ALA A 146 9.63 8.93 -26.04
N PRO A 147 9.05 9.94 -26.71
CA PRO A 147 7.61 10.14 -26.72
C PRO A 147 6.84 8.85 -26.94
N ALA A 148 5.93 8.52 -26.02
CA ALA A 148 5.28 7.22 -25.94
C ALA A 148 3.76 7.34 -25.76
N PRO A 149 2.98 6.35 -26.27
CA PRO A 149 1.54 6.30 -26.05
C PRO A 149 1.18 5.72 -24.67
N GLN A 150 0.34 6.44 -23.94
CA GLN A 150 -0.25 6.01 -22.68
C GLN A 150 -1.64 5.37 -22.90
N ARG A 151 -2.06 4.48 -21.99
CA ARG A 151 -3.31 3.70 -22.10
C ARG A 151 -4.03 3.58 -20.78
N ALA A 152 -5.27 4.04 -20.71
CA ALA A 152 -6.12 3.89 -19.52
C ALA A 152 -7.09 2.71 -19.67
N TYR A 153 -6.98 1.74 -18.78
CA TYR A 153 -7.88 0.58 -18.69
C TYR A 153 -8.90 0.82 -17.57
N VAL A 154 -10.12 1.20 -17.95
CA VAL A 154 -11.11 1.73 -16.99
C VAL A 154 -12.03 0.63 -16.45
N ALA A 155 -11.91 0.30 -15.17
CA ALA A 155 -12.80 -0.63 -14.46
C ALA A 155 -13.80 0.14 -13.59
N VAL A 156 -15.08 -0.27 -13.57
CA VAL A 156 -16.14 0.36 -12.75
C VAL A 156 -16.71 -0.67 -11.80
N VAL A 157 -16.57 -0.43 -10.49
CA VAL A 157 -16.95 -1.39 -9.43
C VAL A 157 -18.43 -1.23 -9.08
N ALA A 158 -19.30 -1.91 -9.83
CA ALA A 158 -20.76 -1.72 -9.84
C ALA A 158 -21.46 -1.85 -8.48
N ASN A 159 -20.83 -2.55 -7.53
CA ASN A 159 -21.31 -2.80 -6.16
C ASN A 159 -20.46 -2.14 -5.07
N SER A 160 -19.57 -1.20 -5.42
CA SER A 160 -19.01 -0.25 -4.47
C SER A 160 -20.10 0.75 -4.06
N GLY A 161 -20.31 0.96 -2.75
CA GLY A 161 -21.28 1.91 -2.21
C GLY A 161 -22.76 1.69 -2.60
N ASN A 162 -23.57 2.73 -2.42
CA ASN A 162 -25.04 2.71 -2.49
C ASN A 162 -25.60 2.94 -3.91
N SER A 163 -24.97 2.41 -4.95
CA SER A 163 -25.47 2.39 -6.35
C SER A 163 -25.75 3.76 -7.00
N ASP A 164 -25.05 4.81 -6.58
CA ASP A 164 -25.05 6.14 -7.25
C ASP A 164 -24.23 6.17 -8.55
N LEU A 165 -23.57 5.06 -8.91
CA LEU A 165 -22.66 4.97 -10.05
C LEU A 165 -23.30 5.42 -11.37
N ASP A 166 -22.72 6.46 -11.95
CA ASP A 166 -23.08 7.02 -13.25
C ASP A 166 -23.02 5.94 -14.35
N ALA A 167 -23.74 6.15 -15.46
CA ALA A 167 -23.64 5.28 -16.63
C ALA A 167 -22.24 5.36 -17.28
N ASP A 168 -21.78 4.29 -17.94
CA ASP A 168 -20.42 4.23 -18.48
C ASP A 168 -20.11 5.44 -19.38
N ALA A 169 -21.00 5.79 -20.32
CA ALA A 169 -20.84 6.98 -21.17
C ALA A 169 -20.66 8.31 -20.42
N THR A 170 -21.21 8.46 -19.21
CA THR A 170 -21.03 9.64 -18.36
C THR A 170 -19.67 9.62 -17.65
N LEU A 171 -19.23 8.45 -17.17
CA LEU A 171 -17.90 8.29 -16.57
C LEU A 171 -16.80 8.48 -17.62
N GLU A 172 -16.98 7.89 -18.80
CA GLU A 172 -16.12 8.04 -19.97
C GLU A 172 -15.94 9.51 -20.37
N ALA A 173 -17.04 10.27 -20.46
CA ALA A 173 -17.00 11.70 -20.75
C ALA A 173 -16.32 12.57 -19.65
N ARG A 174 -15.98 11.99 -18.48
CA ARG A 174 -15.13 12.62 -17.46
C ARG A 174 -13.70 12.05 -17.43
N VAL A 175 -13.49 10.81 -17.86
CA VAL A 175 -12.16 10.22 -18.00
C VAL A 175 -11.43 10.83 -19.20
N ASP A 176 -12.07 10.90 -20.38
CA ASP A 176 -11.42 11.34 -21.61
C ASP A 176 -10.76 12.73 -21.50
N PRO A 177 -11.39 13.75 -20.87
CA PRO A 177 -10.73 15.05 -20.64
C PRO A 177 -9.52 15.00 -19.71
N ALA A 178 -9.48 14.09 -18.73
CA ALA A 178 -8.34 13.92 -17.81
C ALA A 178 -7.12 13.30 -18.54
N LEU A 179 -7.37 12.30 -19.39
CA LEU A 179 -6.32 11.73 -20.24
C LEU A 179 -5.78 12.77 -21.23
N GLN A 180 -6.68 13.56 -21.84
CA GLN A 180 -6.32 14.63 -22.76
C GLN A 180 -5.54 15.77 -22.10
N TRP A 181 -5.79 16.06 -20.81
CA TRP A 181 -5.02 17.03 -20.05
C TRP A 181 -3.56 16.61 -19.96
N TRP A 182 -3.29 15.35 -19.59
CA TRP A 182 -1.94 14.80 -19.57
C TRP A 182 -1.24 14.77 -20.93
N GLU A 183 -1.95 14.45 -22.01
CA GLU A 183 -1.41 14.56 -23.38
C GLU A 183 -0.98 16.00 -23.73
N THR A 184 -1.67 17.00 -23.17
CA THR A 184 -1.40 18.43 -23.41
C THR A 184 -0.25 18.96 -22.56
N GLU A 185 -0.20 18.60 -21.26
CA GLU A 185 0.77 19.16 -20.31
C GLU A 185 2.12 18.43 -20.28
N ALA A 186 2.22 17.22 -20.84
CA ALA A 186 3.44 16.40 -20.83
C ALA A 186 4.56 16.84 -21.81
N ASP A 187 4.53 18.06 -22.36
CA ASP A 187 5.55 18.64 -23.27
C ASP A 187 6.01 17.67 -24.38
N GLU A 188 5.05 17.15 -25.15
CA GLU A 188 5.22 16.13 -26.21
C GLU A 188 5.73 14.75 -25.76
N ALA A 189 5.98 14.49 -24.47
CA ALA A 189 6.45 13.18 -23.97
C ALA A 189 5.36 12.09 -24.01
N ILE A 190 4.08 12.45 -23.98
CA ILE A 190 2.94 11.57 -24.22
C ILE A 190 2.43 11.81 -25.65
N THR A 191 2.47 10.80 -26.52
CA THR A 191 2.06 10.95 -27.93
C THR A 191 0.56 10.75 -28.17
N SER A 192 -0.12 10.16 -27.18
CA SER A 192 -1.56 9.87 -27.17
C SER A 192 -1.92 9.31 -25.79
N PHE A 193 -3.04 9.69 -25.19
CA PHE A 193 -3.56 9.02 -23.99
C PHE A 193 -5.03 8.60 -24.16
N ASP A 194 -5.23 7.34 -24.57
CA ASP A 194 -6.55 6.79 -24.90
C ASP A 194 -7.05 5.77 -23.87
N ARG A 195 -8.38 5.62 -23.77
CA ARG A 195 -8.99 4.47 -23.09
C ARG A 195 -8.80 3.19 -23.90
N ALA A 196 -8.07 2.23 -23.34
CA ALA A 196 -7.81 0.94 -23.96
C ALA A 196 -8.79 -0.15 -23.47
N GLY A 197 -9.22 -1.05 -24.37
CA GLY A 197 -10.06 -2.20 -24.03
C GLY A 197 -11.52 -1.91 -23.71
N GLY A 198 -11.93 -0.63 -23.66
CA GLY A 198 -13.27 -0.18 -23.29
C GLY A 198 -13.55 -0.29 -21.78
N THR A 199 -14.56 0.44 -21.30
CA THR A 199 -14.94 0.45 -19.89
C THR A 199 -15.47 -0.90 -19.43
N ARG A 200 -14.97 -1.42 -18.30
CA ARG A 200 -15.32 -2.72 -17.72
C ARG A 200 -16.07 -2.54 -16.40
N ARG A 201 -17.40 -2.49 -16.49
CA ARG A 201 -18.28 -2.53 -15.31
C ARG A 201 -18.41 -3.95 -14.78
N TYR A 202 -17.99 -4.18 -13.54
CA TYR A 202 -17.98 -5.50 -12.91
C TYR A 202 -18.50 -5.47 -11.47
N THR A 203 -18.90 -6.62 -10.95
CA THR A 203 -19.31 -6.80 -9.55
C THR A 203 -18.13 -7.41 -8.79
N SER A 204 -17.55 -6.67 -7.85
CA SER A 204 -16.47 -7.14 -6.99
C SER A 204 -16.95 -8.28 -6.07
N SER A 205 -16.10 -9.29 -5.86
CA SER A 205 -16.39 -10.43 -4.96
C SER A 205 -16.02 -10.15 -3.50
N ILE A 206 -15.23 -9.10 -3.24
CA ILE A 206 -14.88 -8.61 -1.90
C ILE A 206 -16.16 -8.44 -1.07
N SER A 207 -16.32 -9.26 -0.04
CA SER A 207 -17.53 -9.33 0.77
C SER A 207 -17.69 -8.11 1.69
N ASP A 208 -16.59 -7.57 2.19
CA ASP A 208 -16.56 -6.37 3.02
C ASP A 208 -16.82 -5.11 2.16
N THR A 209 -17.92 -4.42 2.45
CA THR A 209 -18.36 -3.23 1.72
C THR A 209 -17.50 -1.99 1.95
N THR A 210 -16.68 -1.97 3.01
CA THR A 210 -15.71 -0.89 3.26
C THR A 210 -14.45 -1.07 2.42
N LEU A 211 -13.97 -2.31 2.31
CA LEU A 211 -12.78 -2.67 1.54
C LEU A 211 -13.01 -2.67 0.03
N ARG A 212 -14.25 -2.96 -0.41
CA ARG A 212 -14.67 -2.88 -1.83
C ARG A 212 -14.52 -1.48 -2.47
N CYS A 213 -14.21 -0.46 -1.67
CA CYS A 213 -13.92 0.89 -2.14
C CYS A 213 -12.44 1.11 -2.48
N GLY A 214 -11.52 0.21 -2.11
CA GLY A 214 -10.08 0.28 -2.43
C GLY A 214 -9.28 1.38 -1.70
N LEU A 215 -9.89 2.52 -1.37
CA LEU A 215 -9.19 3.71 -0.86
C LEU A 215 -8.36 3.53 0.42
N GLY A 216 -8.62 2.50 1.24
CA GLY A 216 -7.84 2.21 2.46
C GLY A 216 -6.94 0.98 2.37
N ASN A 217 -7.14 0.13 1.37
CA ASN A 217 -6.27 -0.99 1.00
C ASN A 217 -6.65 -1.35 -0.45
N PRO A 218 -5.93 -0.83 -1.46
CA PRO A 218 -6.38 -0.90 -2.84
C PRO A 218 -6.02 -2.24 -3.49
N GLY A 219 -5.05 -2.97 -2.95
CA GLY A 219 -4.49 -4.17 -3.57
C GLY A 219 -5.52 -5.24 -3.96
N PRO A 220 -6.45 -5.63 -3.06
CA PRO A 220 -7.53 -6.57 -3.38
C PRO A 220 -8.42 -6.11 -4.55
N LEU A 221 -8.75 -4.82 -4.58
CA LEU A 221 -9.64 -4.25 -5.59
C LEU A 221 -8.93 -4.06 -6.94
N TRP A 222 -7.66 -3.65 -6.93
CA TRP A 222 -6.82 -3.60 -8.11
C TRP A 222 -6.58 -4.99 -8.70
N THR A 223 -6.39 -6.02 -7.87
CA THR A 223 -6.26 -7.41 -8.31
C THR A 223 -7.54 -7.89 -9.03
N GLU A 224 -8.74 -7.67 -8.47
CA GLU A 224 -10.00 -7.99 -9.15
C GLU A 224 -10.26 -7.15 -10.42
N ALA A 225 -9.85 -5.88 -10.42
CA ALA A 225 -10.04 -4.97 -11.56
C ALA A 225 -9.09 -5.29 -12.72
N ALA A 226 -7.84 -5.66 -12.46
CA ALA A 226 -6.86 -6.07 -13.47
C ALA A 226 -7.34 -7.33 -14.23
N GLN A 227 -7.99 -8.27 -13.54
CA GLN A 227 -8.59 -9.47 -14.14
C GLN A 227 -9.69 -9.16 -15.19
N GLN A 228 -10.25 -7.95 -15.22
CA GLN A 228 -11.21 -7.53 -16.26
C GLN A 228 -10.52 -7.25 -17.62
N PHE A 229 -9.19 -7.20 -17.64
CA PHE A 229 -8.36 -6.90 -18.81
C PHE A 229 -7.32 -8.01 -19.07
N PRO A 230 -7.76 -9.24 -19.42
CA PRO A 230 -6.87 -10.39 -19.55
C PRO A 230 -5.78 -10.16 -20.62
N GLY A 231 -4.53 -10.39 -20.23
CA GLY A 231 -3.35 -10.20 -21.08
C GLY A 231 -2.75 -8.79 -21.05
N VAL A 232 -3.27 -7.89 -20.22
CA VAL A 232 -2.63 -6.59 -19.92
C VAL A 232 -1.73 -6.76 -18.69
N ASN A 233 -0.48 -6.33 -18.80
CA ASN A 233 0.42 -6.17 -17.65
C ASN A 233 0.40 -4.68 -17.24
N PHE A 234 0.26 -4.40 -15.94
CA PHE A 234 0.24 -3.05 -15.35
C PHE A 234 1.56 -2.68 -14.64
N ASN A 235 2.57 -3.55 -14.69
CA ASN A 235 3.95 -3.32 -14.25
C ASN A 235 4.85 -2.83 -15.41
N VAL A 236 4.26 -2.48 -16.56
CA VAL A 236 5.00 -1.95 -17.72
C VAL A 236 4.60 -0.50 -17.99
N ALA A 237 5.58 0.30 -18.41
CA ALA A 237 5.40 1.64 -18.93
C ALA A 237 4.28 1.69 -19.99
N GLY A 238 3.49 2.77 -20.00
CA GLY A 238 2.41 2.95 -20.98
C GLY A 238 1.02 2.47 -20.54
N ASN A 239 0.86 1.78 -19.40
CA ASN A 239 -0.40 1.11 -19.03
C ASN A 239 -0.89 1.52 -17.62
N HIS A 240 -2.05 2.16 -17.55
CA HIS A 240 -2.71 2.56 -16.31
C HIS A 240 -4.00 1.76 -16.08
N LEU A 241 -4.17 1.19 -14.88
CA LEU A 241 -5.46 0.69 -14.40
C LEU A 241 -6.20 1.82 -13.69
N VAL A 242 -7.38 2.21 -14.19
CA VAL A 242 -8.21 3.24 -13.57
C VAL A 242 -9.47 2.60 -13.01
N VAL A 243 -9.54 2.46 -11.68
CA VAL A 243 -10.69 1.90 -10.98
C VAL A 243 -11.61 3.01 -10.50
N ILE A 244 -12.88 2.96 -10.89
CA ILE A 244 -13.90 3.93 -10.49
C ILE A 244 -14.85 3.29 -9.47
N VAL A 245 -14.97 3.93 -8.31
CA VAL A 245 -15.87 3.53 -7.22
C VAL A 245 -16.93 4.59 -6.92
N SER A 246 -18.01 4.20 -6.24
CA SER A 246 -19.10 5.08 -5.79
C SER A 246 -18.63 6.30 -4.99
N SER A 247 -19.32 7.44 -5.13
CA SER A 247 -19.06 8.64 -4.30
C SER A 247 -19.34 8.37 -2.82
N THR A 248 -20.25 7.43 -2.54
CA THR A 248 -20.71 7.05 -1.19
C THR A 248 -19.77 6.07 -0.47
N CYS A 249 -18.61 5.78 -1.06
CA CYS A 249 -17.58 4.96 -0.44
C CYS A 249 -17.09 5.56 0.88
N ALA A 250 -17.25 4.80 1.97
CA ALA A 250 -17.14 5.29 3.35
C ALA A 250 -15.69 5.54 3.85
N ALA A 251 -14.67 5.10 3.11
CA ALA A 251 -13.27 5.38 3.43
C ALA A 251 -12.94 6.88 3.20
N SER A 252 -11.99 7.40 3.97
CA SER A 252 -11.36 8.70 3.72
C SER A 252 -10.63 8.73 2.36
N GLY A 253 -10.38 9.93 1.84
CA GLY A 253 -9.72 10.13 0.54
C GLY A 253 -10.69 10.22 -0.65
N LEU A 254 -10.23 10.86 -1.72
CA LEU A 254 -10.93 10.93 -3.01
C LEU A 254 -10.33 9.96 -4.04
N GLY A 255 -9.02 9.74 -3.98
CA GLY A 255 -8.30 8.77 -4.78
C GLY A 255 -7.14 8.12 -4.01
N ILE A 256 -6.46 7.21 -4.71
CA ILE A 256 -5.26 6.50 -4.29
C ILE A 256 -4.55 6.00 -5.55
N GLY A 257 -3.22 6.17 -5.60
CA GLY A 257 -2.41 5.89 -6.78
C GLY A 257 -1.11 5.15 -6.45
N THR A 258 -0.45 4.60 -7.47
CA THR A 258 0.96 4.18 -7.38
C THR A 258 1.89 5.32 -7.76
N MET A 259 3.04 5.43 -7.11
CA MET A 259 4.08 6.40 -7.43
C MET A 259 5.06 5.84 -8.47
N GLY A 260 5.10 6.46 -9.64
CA GLY A 260 6.08 6.17 -10.68
C GLY A 260 7.40 6.92 -10.50
N THR A 261 8.21 6.96 -11.55
CA THR A 261 9.51 7.67 -11.60
C THR A 261 9.68 8.56 -12.83
N SER A 262 8.79 8.46 -13.81
CA SER A 262 8.90 9.07 -15.13
C SER A 262 7.53 9.22 -15.80
N ILE A 263 7.40 10.21 -16.69
CA ILE A 263 6.22 10.44 -17.55
C ILE A 263 5.90 9.27 -18.52
N SER A 264 6.81 8.31 -18.66
CA SER A 264 6.60 7.06 -19.38
C SER A 264 5.82 6.01 -18.60
N ASP A 265 5.77 6.14 -17.27
CA ASP A 265 5.44 5.01 -16.41
C ASP A 265 3.93 4.74 -16.41
N GLY A 266 3.58 3.48 -16.15
CA GLY A 266 2.20 3.04 -15.95
C GLY A 266 1.82 3.10 -14.48
N GLY A 267 0.69 2.51 -14.12
CA GLY A 267 0.36 2.37 -12.69
C GLY A 267 -1.09 2.00 -12.40
N LEU A 268 -1.44 2.03 -11.12
CA LEU A 268 -2.75 1.63 -10.60
C LEU A 268 -3.38 2.81 -9.86
N VAL A 269 -4.65 3.08 -10.15
CA VAL A 269 -5.42 4.19 -9.59
C VAL A 269 -6.78 3.67 -9.12
N THR A 270 -7.25 4.14 -7.96
CA THR A 270 -8.69 4.10 -7.62
C THR A 270 -9.17 5.52 -7.36
N VAL A 271 -10.31 5.91 -7.93
CA VAL A 271 -10.96 7.22 -7.69
C VAL A 271 -12.44 7.07 -7.38
N LYS A 272 -12.93 7.88 -6.42
CA LYS A 272 -14.37 8.10 -6.24
C LYS A 272 -14.93 8.86 -7.43
N GLN A 273 -16.03 8.38 -8.00
CA GLN A 273 -16.86 9.26 -8.81
C GLN A 273 -17.38 10.44 -7.97
N GLY A 274 -17.49 11.61 -8.60
CA GLY A 274 -18.05 12.81 -8.00
C GLY A 274 -17.98 13.93 -9.04
N ALA A 275 -19.12 14.51 -9.40
CA ALA A 275 -19.19 15.42 -10.56
C ALA A 275 -18.24 16.64 -10.43
N ASP A 276 -18.00 17.11 -9.20
CA ASP A 276 -17.24 18.33 -8.93
C ASP A 276 -15.73 18.09 -8.76
N THR A 277 -15.28 16.86 -8.48
CA THR A 277 -13.87 16.56 -8.13
C THR A 277 -13.24 15.45 -8.97
N PHE A 278 -14.01 14.59 -9.63
CA PHE A 278 -13.51 13.37 -10.29
C PHE A 278 -12.34 13.62 -11.25
N MET A 279 -12.43 14.64 -12.12
CA MET A 279 -11.35 14.95 -13.05
C MET A 279 -10.08 15.34 -12.31
N ALA A 280 -10.14 16.37 -11.45
CA ALA A 280 -8.97 16.83 -10.71
C ALA A 280 -8.35 15.75 -9.83
N THR A 281 -9.16 14.84 -9.26
CA THR A 281 -8.64 13.66 -8.54
C THR A 281 -7.96 12.70 -9.51
N LEU A 282 -8.57 12.34 -10.64
CA LEU A 282 -7.96 11.43 -11.62
C LEU A 282 -6.68 12.01 -12.24
N ASP A 283 -6.65 13.31 -12.53
CA ASP A 283 -5.46 14.03 -13.00
C ASP A 283 -4.33 13.93 -11.97
N HIS A 284 -4.64 14.14 -10.69
CA HIS A 284 -3.71 14.02 -9.55
C HIS A 284 -3.17 12.59 -9.37
N GLU A 285 -4.03 11.57 -9.31
CA GLU A 285 -3.59 10.17 -9.17
C GLU A 285 -2.78 9.67 -10.38
N LEU A 286 -3.08 10.18 -11.58
CA LEU A 286 -2.26 9.92 -12.77
C LEU A 286 -0.89 10.62 -12.67
N GLY A 287 -0.84 11.81 -12.06
CA GLY A 287 0.42 12.50 -11.75
C GLY A 287 1.36 11.70 -10.85
N HIS A 288 0.80 11.01 -9.85
CA HIS A 288 1.56 10.06 -9.04
C HIS A 288 2.16 8.94 -9.89
N ASN A 289 1.41 8.34 -10.82
CA ASN A 289 1.97 7.33 -11.74
C ASN A 289 3.10 7.88 -12.62
N PHE A 290 3.15 9.19 -12.86
CA PHE A 290 4.22 9.85 -13.62
C PHE A 290 5.40 10.31 -12.76
N GLY A 291 5.41 9.99 -11.47
CA GLY A 291 6.46 10.35 -10.52
C GLY A 291 6.35 11.78 -9.99
N LEU A 292 5.18 12.43 -10.09
CA LEU A 292 4.93 13.71 -9.43
C LEU A 292 4.49 13.48 -7.99
N ASP A 293 5.27 14.00 -7.06
CA ASP A 293 4.95 14.08 -5.64
C ASP A 293 4.10 15.34 -5.33
N HIS A 294 3.51 15.40 -4.14
CA HIS A 294 2.77 16.55 -3.64
C HIS A 294 3.64 17.81 -3.63
N ALA A 295 3.06 18.92 -4.10
CA ALA A 295 3.73 20.22 -4.08
C ALA A 295 3.92 20.72 -2.63
N SER A 296 5.06 20.41 -2.03
CA SER A 296 5.43 20.98 -0.73
C SER A 296 5.61 22.50 -0.84
N PHE A 297 4.89 23.25 0.00
CA PHE A 297 5.26 24.63 0.26
C PHE A 297 6.54 24.63 1.08
N CYS A 298 7.67 24.88 0.43
CA CYS A 298 8.88 25.33 1.10
C CYS A 298 8.58 26.69 1.75
N ASP A 299 8.16 26.69 3.02
CA ASP A 299 8.09 27.90 3.83
C ASP A 299 9.51 28.51 3.89
N PRO A 300 9.76 29.70 3.32
CA PRO A 300 11.05 30.34 3.42
C PRO A 300 11.17 30.89 4.85
N GLY A 301 11.61 30.01 5.75
CA GLY A 301 11.70 30.27 7.18
C GLY A 301 12.35 31.62 7.49
N PRO A 302 11.92 32.29 8.57
CA PRO A 302 12.18 33.71 8.77
C PRO A 302 13.67 34.04 8.69
N THR A 303 14.02 34.89 7.72
CA THR A 303 15.37 35.44 7.61
C THR A 303 15.65 36.35 8.81
N SER A 304 16.42 35.81 9.76
CA SER A 304 17.18 36.45 10.86
C SER A 304 16.61 37.73 11.49
#